data_AF-A0A927YV69-F1
#
_entry.id   AF-A0A927YV69-F1
#
_cell.length_a   1.000
_cell.length_b   1.000
_cell.length_c   1.000
_cell.angle_alpha   90.00
_cell.angle_beta   90.00
_cell.angle_gamma   90.00
#
_symmetry.space_group_name_H-M   'P 1'
#
loop_
_entity.id
_entity.type
_entity.pdbx_description
1 polymer ?
#
loop_
_entity_poly.entity_id
_entity_poly.type
_entity_poly.pdbx_seq_one_letter_code
_entity_poly.pdbx_strand_id
1 'polypeptide(L)'
;MAHRVKCYYCGITFDRDKLVDCVKVNGSRYAHLECHLRAQEQKTQEEKDLEMLEQYIINLLQIDYINPRVRKQINDYREQYHYSYTGMLKSLKYFYEVKKNDIAKAKGGIGIIPYVYQDAYNYYYHIWLANQSNQAKPVEQYQPQERVIKIPIPKRVEKKKKLFSFLEEEE
;
A
#
# COMPACT_ATOMS: atom_id res chain seq x y z
N MET A 1 -6.87 23.47 41.02
CA MET A 1 -6.67 24.63 40.13
C MET A 1 -7.46 24.40 38.87
N ALA A 2 -8.36 25.30 38.48
CA ALA A 2 -9.17 25.12 37.26
C ALA A 2 -8.31 25.43 36.02
N HIS A 3 -7.95 24.41 35.25
CA HIS A 3 -7.23 24.59 34.00
C HIS A 3 -8.18 25.03 32.87
N ARG A 4 -8.43 26.34 32.80
CA ARG A 4 -9.20 26.97 31.71
C ARG A 4 -8.42 26.89 30.41
N VAL A 5 -9.00 26.26 29.39
CA VAL A 5 -8.45 26.13 28.05
C VAL A 5 -9.43 26.68 27.02
N LYS A 6 -8.91 27.20 25.90
CA LYS A 6 -9.72 27.70 24.78
C LYS A 6 -9.86 26.60 23.73
N CYS A 7 -11.09 26.31 23.30
CA CYS A 7 -11.35 25.38 22.22
C CYS A 7 -10.75 25.88 20.89
N TYR A 8 -10.00 25.02 20.20
CA TYR A 8 -9.36 25.35 18.92
C TYR A 8 -10.35 25.72 17.81
N TYR A 9 -11.53 25.08 17.76
CA TYR A 9 -12.49 25.26 16.67
C TYR A 9 -13.55 26.34 16.95
N CYS A 10 -14.15 26.34 18.15
CA CYS A 10 -15.23 27.29 18.49
C CYS A 10 -14.77 28.53 19.28
N GLY A 11 -13.54 28.53 19.80
CA GLY A 11 -12.99 29.67 20.54
C GLY A 11 -13.56 29.91 21.95
N ILE A 12 -14.50 29.07 22.41
CA ILE A 12 -15.09 29.17 23.75
C ILE A 12 -14.07 28.66 24.79
N THR A 13 -14.02 29.31 25.96
CA THR A 13 -13.19 28.85 27.09
C THR A 13 -13.96 27.84 27.93
N PHE A 14 -13.32 26.72 28.27
CA PHE A 14 -13.90 25.66 29.09
C PHE A 14 -12.87 25.13 30.10
N ASP A 15 -13.34 24.60 31.21
CA ASP A 15 -12.49 23.98 32.23
C ASP A 15 -12.18 22.54 31.82
N ARG A 16 -10.91 22.23 31.55
CA ARG A 16 -10.47 20.89 31.10
C ARG A 16 -10.82 19.79 32.12
N ASP A 17 -10.67 20.07 33.41
CA ASP A 17 -10.79 19.05 34.45
C ASP A 17 -12.26 18.80 34.87
N LYS A 18 -13.20 19.65 34.43
CA LYS A 18 -14.64 19.48 34.68
C LYS A 18 -15.39 18.90 33.49
N LEU A 19 -14.84 19.04 32.28
CA LEU A 19 -15.46 18.54 31.06
C LEU A 19 -14.85 17.17 30.71
N VAL A 20 -15.67 16.12 30.75
CA VAL A 20 -15.22 14.74 30.45
C VAL A 20 -14.80 14.59 28.98
N ASP A 21 -15.48 15.30 28.07
CA ASP A 21 -15.35 15.12 26.62
C ASP A 21 -14.43 16.14 25.95
N CYS A 22 -13.15 16.16 26.33
CA CYS A 22 -12.13 17.02 25.71
C CYS A 22 -11.02 16.23 25.01
N VAL A 23 -10.63 16.68 23.81
CA VAL A 23 -9.58 16.07 22.98
C VAL A 23 -8.43 17.03 22.77
N LYS A 24 -7.22 16.50 22.84
CA LYS A 24 -5.98 17.23 22.56
C LYS A 24 -5.73 17.23 21.04
N VAL A 25 -5.84 18.39 20.41
CA VAL A 25 -5.77 18.51 18.94
C VAL A 25 -4.34 18.62 18.45
N ASN A 26 -3.54 19.51 19.06
CA ASN A 26 -2.15 19.74 18.67
C ASN A 26 -1.35 20.33 19.83
N GLY A 27 -0.23 19.72 20.19
CA GLY A 27 0.68 20.23 21.22
C GLY A 27 -0.05 20.60 22.52
N SER A 28 -0.14 21.90 22.85
CA SER A 28 -0.81 22.41 24.05
C SER A 28 -2.30 22.76 23.86
N ARG A 29 -2.89 22.58 22.67
CA ARG A 29 -4.26 23.04 22.35
C ARG A 29 -5.29 21.93 22.54
N TYR A 30 -6.43 22.29 23.14
CA TYR A 30 -7.56 21.40 23.40
C TYR A 30 -8.80 21.84 22.62
N ALA A 31 -9.69 20.89 22.37
CA ALA A 31 -11.01 21.14 21.80
C ALA A 31 -12.06 20.26 22.49
N HIS A 32 -13.33 20.65 22.38
CA HIS A 32 -14.44 19.75 22.71
C HIS A 32 -14.42 18.56 21.75
N LEU A 33 -14.78 17.37 22.24
CA LEU A 33 -14.90 16.15 21.42
C LEU A 33 -15.81 16.37 20.21
N GLU A 34 -17.01 16.92 20.43
CA GLU A 34 -17.96 17.18 19.35
C GLU A 34 -17.42 18.15 18.29
N CYS A 35 -16.73 19.21 18.73
CA CYS A 35 -16.15 20.17 17.80
C CYS A 35 -15.03 19.53 16.96
N HIS A 36 -14.26 18.62 17.56
CA HIS A 36 -13.23 17.88 16.84
C HIS A 36 -13.83 16.88 15.84
N LEU A 37 -14.88 16.14 16.23
CA LEU A 37 -15.58 15.21 15.35
C LEU A 37 -16.23 15.94 14.17
N ARG A 38 -16.95 17.04 14.40
CA ARG A 38 -17.53 17.86 13.32
C ARG A 38 -16.47 18.38 12.36
N ALA A 39 -15.33 18.83 12.90
CA ALA A 39 -14.22 19.28 12.07
C ALA A 39 -13.60 18.13 11.25
N GLN A 40 -13.54 16.91 11.79
CA GLN A 40 -13.08 15.73 11.05
C GLN A 40 -14.06 15.29 9.96
N GLU A 41 -15.37 15.36 10.24
CA GLU A 41 -16.41 15.03 9.26
C GLU A 41 -16.41 16.01 8.08
N GLN A 42 -16.23 17.29 8.37
CA GLN A 42 -16.16 18.37 7.38
C GLN A 42 -14.87 18.38 6.55
N LYS A 43 -13.86 17.58 6.90
CA LYS A 43 -12.64 17.47 6.07
C LYS A 43 -13.01 17.04 4.66
N THR A 44 -12.35 17.66 3.69
CA THR A 44 -12.51 17.28 2.29
C THR A 44 -11.97 15.87 2.06
N GLN A 45 -12.46 15.20 1.02
CA GLN A 45 -11.97 13.87 0.67
C GLN A 45 -10.45 13.89 0.42
N GLU A 46 -9.93 14.94 -0.21
CA GLU A 46 -8.50 15.08 -0.49
C GLU A 46 -7.64 15.18 0.78
N GLU A 47 -8.11 15.87 1.83
CA GLU A 47 -7.42 15.94 3.12
C GLU A 47 -7.36 14.57 3.79
N LYS A 48 -8.45 13.80 3.73
CA LYS A 48 -8.50 12.43 4.25
C LYS A 48 -7.53 11.52 3.49
N ASP A 49 -7.48 11.65 2.16
CA ASP A 49 -6.57 10.88 1.31
C ASP A 49 -5.10 11.24 1.56
N LEU A 50 -4.80 12.52 1.80
CA LEU A 50 -3.47 12.98 2.20
C LEU A 50 -3.09 12.41 3.57
N GLU A 51 -3.97 12.48 4.57
CA GLU A 51 -3.71 11.93 5.90
C GLU A 51 -3.44 10.41 5.84
N MET A 52 -4.20 9.67 5.03
CA MET A 52 -3.98 8.24 4.80
C MET A 52 -2.62 7.95 4.14
N LEU A 53 -2.23 8.76 3.15
CA LEU A 53 -0.92 8.66 2.51
C LEU A 53 0.21 8.94 3.50
N GLU A 54 0.07 10.01 4.28
CA GLU A 54 1.04 10.43 5.28
C GLU A 54 1.25 9.35 6.36
N GLN A 55 0.16 8.82 6.91
CA GLN A 55 0.21 7.73 7.90
C GLN A 55 0.87 6.46 7.34
N TYR A 56 0.56 6.11 6.08
CA TYR A 56 1.17 4.94 5.45
C TYR A 56 2.69 5.11 5.30
N ILE A 57 3.15 6.29 4.90
CA ILE A 57 4.59 6.59 4.76
C ILE A 57 5.31 6.52 6.11
N ILE A 58 4.71 7.07 7.17
CA ILE A 58 5.23 7.01 8.55
C ILE A 58 5.42 5.55 8.97
N ASN A 59 4.41 4.72 8.77
CA ASN A 59 4.46 3.29 9.10
C ASN A 59 5.48 2.52 8.25
N LEU A 60 5.56 2.83 6.96
CA LEU A 60 6.46 2.18 6.02
C LEU A 60 7.93 2.48 6.34
N LEU A 61 8.26 3.73 6.66
CA LEU A 61 9.63 4.18 6.93
C LEU A 61 10.01 4.07 8.41
N GLN A 62 9.06 3.75 9.29
CA GLN A 62 9.26 3.70 10.75
C GLN A 62 9.82 5.01 11.32
N ILE A 63 9.23 6.14 10.91
CA ILE A 63 9.62 7.50 11.32
C ILE A 63 8.50 8.15 12.13
N ASP A 64 8.83 9.03 13.08
CA ASP A 64 7.82 9.70 13.93
C ASP A 64 7.03 10.79 13.18
N TYR A 65 7.65 11.39 12.16
CA TYR A 65 7.06 12.46 11.38
C TYR A 65 7.57 12.43 9.94
N ILE A 66 6.82 13.06 9.04
CA ILE A 66 7.18 13.12 7.63
C ILE A 66 8.35 14.07 7.39
N ASN A 67 9.41 13.52 6.80
CA ASN A 67 10.57 14.29 6.41
C ASN A 67 10.17 15.39 5.40
N PRO A 68 10.67 16.63 5.52
CA PRO A 68 10.47 17.70 4.55
C PRO A 68 10.74 17.28 3.09
N ARG A 69 11.70 16.39 2.87
CA ARG A 69 12.00 15.82 1.55
C ARG A 69 10.79 15.08 0.97
N VAL A 70 10.13 14.25 1.76
CA VAL A 70 8.97 13.46 1.33
C VAL A 70 7.78 14.39 1.08
N ARG A 71 7.57 15.40 1.93
CA ARG A 71 6.52 16.40 1.72
C ARG A 71 6.71 17.16 0.40
N LYS A 72 7.96 17.53 0.08
CA LYS A 72 8.29 18.12 -1.22
C LYS A 72 7.97 17.17 -2.37
N GLN A 73 8.34 15.89 -2.26
CA GLN A 73 8.03 14.89 -3.28
C GLN A 73 6.51 14.74 -3.52
N ILE A 74 5.70 14.70 -2.46
CA ILE A 74 4.23 14.62 -2.58
C ILE A 74 3.68 15.83 -3.37
N ASN A 75 4.16 17.04 -3.04
CA ASN A 75 3.74 18.26 -3.72
C ASN A 75 4.19 18.26 -5.19
N ASP A 76 5.45 17.90 -5.45
CA ASP A 76 6.00 17.79 -6.81
C ASP A 76 5.17 16.80 -7.66
N TYR A 77 4.75 15.67 -7.09
CA TYR A 77 3.91 14.68 -7.78
C TYR A 77 2.49 15.18 -8.07
N ARG A 78 1.95 16.04 -7.23
CA ARG A 78 0.64 16.67 -7.46
C ARG A 78 0.73 17.76 -8.51
N GLU A 79 1.76 18.61 -8.43
CA GLU A 79 1.92 19.78 -9.30
C GLU A 79 2.43 19.42 -10.70
N GLN A 80 3.46 18.57 -10.79
CA GLN A 80 4.12 18.25 -12.07
C GLN A 80 3.45 17.09 -12.81
N TYR A 81 3.01 16.07 -12.07
CA TYR A 81 2.49 14.83 -12.66
C TYR A 81 0.98 14.66 -12.49
N HIS A 82 0.31 15.57 -11.77
CA HIS A 82 -1.13 15.55 -11.51
C HIS A 82 -1.64 14.23 -10.92
N TYR A 83 -0.81 13.57 -10.11
CA TYR A 83 -1.20 12.34 -9.43
C TYR A 83 -2.13 12.62 -8.26
N SER A 84 -3.09 11.71 -8.03
CA SER A 84 -3.96 11.75 -6.86
C SER A 84 -3.25 11.17 -5.63
N TYR A 85 -3.61 11.65 -4.43
CA TYR A 85 -3.07 11.11 -3.18
C TYR A 85 -3.39 9.61 -3.02
N THR A 86 -4.59 9.19 -3.42
CA THR A 86 -4.99 7.78 -3.45
C THR A 86 -4.16 6.96 -4.43
N GLY A 87 -3.82 7.52 -5.59
CA GLY A 87 -2.93 6.89 -6.57
C GLY A 87 -1.52 6.71 -6.03
N MET A 88 -0.96 7.75 -5.39
CA MET A 88 0.35 7.68 -4.72
C MET A 88 0.37 6.59 -3.65
N LEU A 89 -0.66 6.53 -2.79
CA LEU A 89 -0.80 5.51 -1.76
C LEU A 89 -0.84 4.10 -2.35
N LYS A 90 -1.70 3.87 -3.34
CA LYS A 90 -1.82 2.59 -4.05
C LYS A 90 -0.51 2.17 -4.71
N SER A 91 0.23 3.12 -5.25
CA SER A 91 1.53 2.89 -5.87
C SER A 91 2.55 2.37 -4.85
N LEU A 92 2.61 2.97 -3.66
CA LEU A 92 3.48 2.50 -2.59
C LEU A 92 3.04 1.11 -2.08
N LYS A 93 1.73 0.88 -1.88
CA LYS A 93 1.21 -0.44 -1.50
C LYS A 93 1.56 -1.51 -2.52
N TYR A 94 1.37 -1.22 -3.80
CA TYR A 94 1.72 -2.15 -4.87
C TYR A 94 3.22 -2.49 -4.85
N PHE A 95 4.09 -1.50 -4.65
CA PHE A 95 5.53 -1.74 -4.67
C PHE A 95 6.05 -2.53 -3.46
N TYR A 96 5.54 -2.25 -2.27
CA TYR A 96 6.04 -2.86 -1.02
C TYR A 96 5.22 -4.07 -0.57
N GLU A 97 3.90 -4.05 -0.69
CA GLU A 97 3.04 -5.17 -0.27
C GLU A 97 2.92 -6.23 -1.36
N VAL A 98 2.70 -5.82 -2.62
CA VAL A 98 2.47 -6.76 -3.74
C VAL A 98 3.78 -7.26 -4.34
N LYS A 99 4.67 -6.34 -4.76
CA LYS A 99 5.98 -6.71 -5.32
C LYS A 99 7.02 -7.11 -4.25
N LYS A 100 6.74 -6.90 -2.96
CA LYS A 100 7.61 -7.26 -1.82
C LYS A 100 9.05 -6.77 -1.94
N ASN A 101 9.23 -5.55 -2.42
CA ASN A 101 10.57 -4.96 -2.54
C ASN A 101 11.13 -4.50 -1.20
N ASP A 102 12.45 -4.46 -1.09
CA ASP A 102 13.16 -4.00 0.11
C ASP A 102 12.99 -2.50 0.36
N ILE A 103 12.58 -2.15 1.58
CA ILE A 103 12.41 -0.76 2.05
C ILE A 103 13.77 -0.05 2.18
N ALA A 104 14.85 -0.79 2.46
CA ALA A 104 16.19 -0.24 2.65
C ALA A 104 16.70 0.55 1.43
N LYS A 105 16.26 0.19 0.21
CA LYS A 105 16.66 0.85 -1.04
C LYS A 105 16.04 2.24 -1.19
N ALA A 106 14.99 2.55 -0.44
CA ALA A 106 14.26 3.81 -0.54
C ALA A 106 15.04 5.02 0.01
N LYS A 107 16.10 4.80 0.82
CA LYS A 107 16.94 5.85 1.43
C LYS A 107 16.11 7.00 2.05
N GLY A 108 15.00 6.64 2.69
CA GLY A 108 14.10 7.59 3.39
C GLY A 108 13.26 8.49 2.48
N GLY A 109 13.05 8.13 1.21
CA GLY A 109 12.22 8.89 0.27
C GLY A 109 11.18 8.03 -0.46
N ILE A 110 10.26 8.70 -1.17
CA ILE A 110 9.19 8.07 -1.97
C ILE A 110 9.42 8.21 -3.48
N GLY A 111 10.70 8.27 -3.88
CA GLY A 111 11.13 8.51 -5.27
C GLY A 111 10.71 7.45 -6.29
N ILE A 112 10.21 6.31 -5.83
CA ILE A 112 9.79 5.20 -6.68
C ILE A 112 8.44 5.46 -7.37
N ILE A 113 7.59 6.33 -6.80
CA ILE A 113 6.19 6.51 -7.24
C ILE A 113 6.07 6.76 -8.74
N PRO A 114 6.79 7.70 -9.37
CA PRO A 114 6.63 7.98 -10.80
C PRO A 114 6.90 6.77 -11.71
N TYR A 115 7.79 5.87 -11.29
CA TYR A 115 8.17 4.69 -12.07
C TYR A 115 7.15 3.56 -11.97
N VAL A 116 6.43 3.46 -10.84
CA VAL A 116 5.52 2.35 -10.56
C VAL A 116 4.05 2.74 -10.60
N TYR A 117 3.75 4.03 -10.79
CA TYR A 117 2.38 4.54 -10.80
C TYR A 117 1.51 3.87 -11.85
N GLN A 118 2.02 3.75 -13.08
CA GLN A 118 1.29 3.12 -14.17
C GLN A 118 1.08 1.62 -13.94
N ASP A 119 2.12 0.92 -13.47
CA ASP A 119 2.02 -0.50 -13.11
C ASP A 119 0.96 -0.74 -12.03
N ALA A 120 0.98 0.09 -10.98
CA ALA A 120 0.02 0.01 -9.89
C ALA A 120 -1.40 0.30 -10.38
N TYR A 121 -1.57 1.33 -11.23
CA TYR A 121 -2.86 1.63 -11.85
C TYR A 121 -3.40 0.42 -12.62
N ASN A 122 -2.58 -0.16 -13.50
CA ASN A 122 -2.97 -1.34 -14.29
C ASN A 122 -3.35 -2.52 -13.40
N TYR A 123 -2.57 -2.78 -12.33
CA TYR A 123 -2.83 -3.85 -11.38
C TYR A 123 -4.21 -3.72 -10.71
N TYR A 124 -4.51 -2.56 -10.12
CA TYR A 124 -5.80 -2.33 -9.48
C TYR A 124 -6.96 -2.27 -10.48
N TYR A 125 -6.70 -1.78 -11.70
CA TYR A 125 -7.68 -1.76 -12.77
C TYR A 125 -8.08 -3.19 -13.19
N HIS A 126 -7.11 -4.09 -13.35
CA HIS A 126 -7.39 -5.50 -13.67
C HIS A 126 -8.15 -6.21 -12.55
N ILE A 127 -7.84 -5.94 -11.28
CA ILE A 127 -8.61 -6.46 -10.14
C ILE A 127 -10.05 -5.95 -10.20
N TRP A 128 -10.24 -4.66 -10.47
CA TRP A 128 -11.57 -4.07 -10.57
C TRP A 128 -12.38 -4.68 -11.72
N LEU A 129 -11.78 -4.87 -12.90
CA LEU A 129 -12.40 -5.54 -14.04
C LEU A 129 -12.82 -6.98 -13.71
N ALA A 130 -11.92 -7.73 -13.06
CA ALA A 130 -12.22 -9.10 -12.61
C ALA A 130 -13.41 -9.11 -11.65
N ASN A 131 -13.40 -8.23 -10.65
CA ASN A 131 -14.49 -8.10 -9.68
C ASN A 131 -15.81 -7.76 -10.37
N GLN A 132 -15.81 -6.81 -11.31
CA GLN A 132 -16.99 -6.43 -12.07
C GLN A 132 -17.53 -7.61 -12.89
N SER A 133 -16.66 -8.38 -13.56
CA SER A 133 -17.09 -9.57 -14.32
C SER A 133 -17.62 -10.71 -13.43
N ASN A 134 -17.18 -10.75 -12.17
CA ASN A 134 -17.56 -11.78 -11.20
C ASN A 134 -18.81 -11.42 -10.40
N GLN A 135 -19.21 -10.14 -10.33
CA GLN A 135 -20.43 -9.71 -9.61
C GLN A 135 -21.70 -10.45 -10.08
N ALA A 136 -21.77 -10.80 -11.36
CA ALA A 136 -22.92 -11.50 -11.93
C ALA A 136 -22.84 -13.04 -11.84
N LYS A 137 -21.73 -13.60 -11.34
CA LYS A 137 -21.49 -15.05 -11.33
C LYS A 137 -21.49 -15.59 -9.89
N PRO A 138 -22.50 -16.39 -9.50
CA PRO A 138 -22.48 -17.04 -8.19
C PRO A 138 -21.34 -18.06 -8.12
N VAL A 139 -20.62 -18.08 -6.99
CA VAL A 139 -19.46 -18.96 -6.77
C VAL A 139 -19.86 -20.43 -6.84
N GLU A 140 -21.09 -20.79 -6.46
CA GLU A 140 -21.56 -22.18 -6.49
C GLU A 140 -21.59 -22.79 -7.90
N GLN A 141 -21.66 -21.96 -8.94
CA GLN A 141 -21.70 -22.41 -10.34
C GLN A 141 -20.31 -22.52 -10.97
N TYR A 142 -19.25 -22.13 -10.24
CA TYR A 142 -17.89 -22.17 -10.76
C TYR A 142 -17.33 -23.60 -10.71
N GLN A 143 -17.24 -24.24 -11.88
CA GLN A 143 -16.51 -25.49 -12.05
C GLN A 143 -15.07 -25.19 -12.50
N PRO A 144 -14.04 -25.53 -11.70
CA PRO A 144 -12.66 -25.31 -12.09
C PRO A 144 -12.31 -26.19 -13.30
N GLN A 145 -11.57 -25.62 -14.27
CA GLN A 145 -11.07 -26.41 -15.38
C GLN A 145 -9.91 -27.29 -14.91
N GLU A 146 -10.16 -28.58 -14.75
CA GLU A 146 -9.13 -29.55 -14.38
C GLU A 146 -8.22 -29.83 -15.58
N ARG A 147 -6.92 -29.60 -15.41
CA ARG A 147 -5.89 -30.09 -16.33
C ARG A 147 -5.28 -31.36 -15.77
N VAL A 148 -5.70 -32.51 -16.32
CA VAL A 148 -5.10 -33.81 -15.98
C VAL A 148 -3.76 -33.94 -16.70
N ILE A 149 -2.66 -33.71 -15.98
CA ILE A 149 -1.30 -33.94 -16.49
C ILE A 149 -0.95 -35.41 -16.26
N LYS A 150 -0.97 -36.21 -17.33
CA LYS A 150 -0.47 -37.59 -17.28
C LYS A 150 1.06 -37.57 -17.41
N ILE A 151 1.76 -37.73 -16.28
CA ILE A 151 3.21 -37.89 -16.26
C ILE A 151 3.52 -39.34 -16.66
N PRO A 152 4.14 -39.60 -17.83
CA PRO A 152 4.52 -40.96 -18.20
C PRO A 152 5.63 -41.48 -17.29
N ILE A 153 5.66 -42.80 -17.06
CA ILE A 153 6.73 -43.45 -16.30
C ILE A 153 8.08 -43.14 -16.98
N PRO A 154 9.11 -42.67 -16.25
CA PRO A 154 10.42 -42.41 -16.82
C PRO A 154 10.99 -43.69 -17.43
N LYS A 155 11.18 -43.71 -18.75
CA LYS A 155 11.78 -44.85 -19.44
C LYS A 155 13.29 -44.83 -19.22
N ARG A 156 13.84 -45.94 -18.70
CA ARG A 156 15.28 -46.13 -18.59
C ARG A 156 15.87 -46.11 -20.01
N VAL A 157 16.77 -45.17 -20.28
CA VAL A 157 17.54 -45.18 -21.54
C VAL A 157 18.49 -46.37 -21.49
N GLU A 158 18.27 -47.37 -22.34
CA GLU A 158 19.18 -48.50 -22.46
C GLU A 158 20.49 -48.03 -23.10
N LYS A 159 21.57 -48.03 -22.31
CA LYS A 159 22.91 -47.89 -22.88
C LYS A 159 23.23 -49.16 -23.67
N LYS A 160 23.37 -49.06 -24.98
CA LYS A 160 23.87 -50.16 -25.81
C LYS A 160 25.24 -50.57 -25.25
N LYS A 161 25.33 -51.80 -24.74
CA LYS A 161 26.63 -52.40 -24.39
C LYS A 161 27.38 -52.61 -25.70
N LYS A 162 28.58 -52.06 -25.85
CA LYS A 162 29.46 -52.40 -26.97
C LYS A 162 29.85 -53.87 -26.78
N LEU A 163 29.46 -54.74 -27.73
CA LEU A 163 29.64 -56.19 -27.63
C LEU A 163 31.07 -56.65 -27.93
N PHE A 164 31.96 -55.77 -28.38
CA PHE A 164 33.37 -56.06 -28.62
C PHE A 164 34.23 -54.84 -28.25
N SER A 165 35.25 -55.06 -27.44
CA SER A 165 36.33 -54.12 -27.15
C SER A 165 37.70 -54.80 -27.27
N PHE A 166 37.80 -55.81 -28.13
CA PHE A 166 39.01 -56.59 -28.33
C PHE A 166 39.23 -56.69 -29.84
N LEU A 167 40.39 -56.25 -30.32
CA LEU A 167 40.91 -56.33 -31.70
C LEU A 167 40.77 -55.08 -32.59
N GLU A 168 41.10 -53.90 -32.07
CA GLU A 168 41.73 -52.83 -32.89
C GLU A 168 42.84 -52.16 -32.05
N GLU A 169 43.84 -52.96 -31.67
CA GLU A 169 45.21 -52.49 -31.43
C GLU A 169 46.12 -53.43 -32.23
N GLU A 170 46.16 -53.23 -33.54
CA GLU A 170 47.22 -53.75 -34.43
C GLU A 170 47.24 -52.89 -35.70
N GLU A 171 47.88 -51.71 -35.59
CA GLU A 171 48.89 -51.13 -36.49
C GLU A 171 49.22 -49.68 -36.10
#